data_AF-A0A7S0LU29-F1
#
_entry.id   AF-A0A7S0LU29-F1
#
_cell.length_a   1.000
_cell.length_b   1.000
_cell.length_c   1.000
_cell.angle_alpha   90.00
_cell.angle_beta   90.00
_cell.angle_gamma   90.00
#
_symmetry.space_group_name_H-M   'P 1'
#
loop_
_entity.id
_entity.type
_entity.pdbx_description
1 polymer ?
#
loop_
_entity_poly.entity_id
_entity_poly.type
_entity_poly.pdbx_seq_one_letter_code
_entity_poly.pdbx_strand_id
1 'polypeptide(L)'
;MERTTSAPGENTSFKTFSQSDTATEVESLHQGSSAGTDAGSSHRPLAVFGFGSARYGMLGHTDQRTLEFEDDDPFETFSGRPRFVEGYFGAAAHDIRAGEQHICILVDRDPDKGGRLFSHGLASSGRLGIG
;
A
#
# COMPACT_ATOMS: atom_id res chain seq x y z
N MET A 1 -44.13 9.45 -19.25
CA MET A 1 -42.71 9.03 -19.22
C MET A 1 -42.25 9.11 -17.78
N GLU A 2 -42.38 8.01 -17.04
CA GLU A 2 -42.01 7.94 -15.63
C GLU A 2 -40.56 7.43 -15.54
N ARG A 3 -39.69 8.18 -14.84
CA ARG A 3 -38.32 7.76 -14.54
C ARG A 3 -38.32 6.95 -13.24
N THR A 4 -38.12 5.66 -13.36
CA THR A 4 -37.86 4.77 -12.23
C THR A 4 -36.38 4.92 -11.85
N THR A 5 -36.10 5.46 -10.67
CA THR A 5 -34.75 5.50 -10.09
C THR A 5 -34.53 4.24 -9.25
N SER A 6 -33.70 3.32 -9.72
CA SER A 6 -33.19 2.20 -8.93
C SER A 6 -32.04 2.67 -8.04
N ALA A 7 -32.17 2.49 -6.73
CA ALA A 7 -31.06 2.66 -5.79
C ALA A 7 -30.17 1.39 -5.80
N PRO A 8 -28.84 1.49 -5.68
CA PRO A 8 -27.98 0.34 -5.48
C PRO A 8 -27.95 0.00 -3.98
N GLY A 9 -28.32 -1.23 -3.64
CA GLY A 9 -28.21 -1.76 -2.30
C GLY A 9 -27.55 -3.12 -2.37
N GLU A 10 -26.21 -3.14 -2.42
CA GLU A 10 -25.45 -4.36 -2.14
C GLU A 10 -24.46 -4.09 -1.02
N ASN A 11 -24.71 -4.77 0.10
CA ASN A 11 -23.84 -4.86 1.25
C ASN A 11 -22.57 -5.62 0.85
N THR A 12 -21.50 -4.91 0.50
CA THR A 12 -20.15 -5.48 0.53
C THR A 12 -19.78 -5.74 1.99
N SER A 13 -19.88 -6.99 2.44
CA SER A 13 -19.34 -7.43 3.73
C SER A 13 -17.82 -7.27 3.71
N PHE A 14 -17.32 -6.25 4.41
CA PHE A 14 -15.90 -6.17 4.75
C PHE A 14 -15.59 -7.28 5.75
N LYS A 15 -14.81 -8.28 5.32
CA LYS A 15 -14.20 -9.24 6.24
C LYS A 15 -13.16 -8.50 7.07
N THR A 16 -13.44 -8.34 8.36
CA THR A 16 -12.46 -7.84 9.33
C THR A 16 -11.36 -8.89 9.48
N PHE A 17 -10.18 -8.64 8.91
CA PHE A 17 -9.02 -9.51 9.12
C PHE A 17 -8.40 -9.23 10.48
N SER A 18 -8.18 -10.29 11.26
CA SER A 18 -7.49 -10.23 12.54
C SER A 18 -6.00 -9.96 12.31
N GLN A 19 -5.39 -9.14 13.16
CA GLN A 19 -3.94 -8.84 13.13
C GLN A 19 -3.03 -10.08 13.26
N SER A 20 -3.59 -11.25 13.58
CA SER A 20 -2.86 -12.51 13.68
C SER A 20 -2.40 -13.09 12.35
N ASP A 21 -3.05 -12.76 11.23
CA ASP A 21 -2.81 -13.45 9.96
C ASP A 21 -1.58 -12.89 9.20
N THR A 22 -1.10 -11.70 9.57
CA THR A 22 0.09 -11.05 9.01
C THR A 22 1.40 -11.44 9.70
N ALA A 23 1.35 -12.11 10.87
CA ALA A 23 2.54 -12.39 11.66
C ALA A 23 3.44 -13.48 11.06
N THR A 24 2.88 -14.43 10.30
CA THR A 24 3.62 -15.63 9.87
C THR A 24 4.57 -15.39 8.69
N GLU A 25 4.31 -14.42 7.80
CA GLU A 25 5.22 -14.13 6.67
C GLU A 25 6.41 -13.23 7.04
N VAL A 26 6.38 -12.56 8.21
CA VAL A 26 7.40 -11.57 8.61
C VAL A 26 8.60 -12.22 9.35
N GLU A 27 8.40 -13.38 9.97
CA GLU A 27 9.43 -14.04 10.80
C GLU A 27 10.56 -14.67 9.96
N SER A 28 10.34 -15.02 8.70
CA SER A 28 11.36 -15.62 7.84
C SER A 28 12.38 -14.64 7.27
N LEU A 29 12.16 -13.32 7.38
CA LEU A 29 13.05 -12.30 6.80
C LEU A 29 14.09 -11.72 7.78
N HIS A 30 14.05 -12.08 9.06
CA HIS A 30 14.80 -11.39 10.12
C HIS A 30 16.03 -12.14 10.68
N GLN A 31 16.44 -13.27 10.11
CA GLN A 31 17.63 -14.00 10.56
C GLN A 31 18.90 -13.46 9.89
N GLY A 32 19.39 -12.30 10.33
CA GLY A 32 20.73 -11.87 9.96
C GLY A 32 21.04 -10.40 10.16
N SER A 33 21.03 -9.88 11.39
CA SER A 33 21.97 -8.82 11.76
C SER A 33 22.02 -8.62 13.27
N SER A 34 23.18 -8.87 13.86
CA SER A 34 23.51 -8.54 15.25
C SER A 34 24.50 -7.38 15.27
N ALA A 35 24.13 -6.25 15.89
CA ALA A 35 24.96 -5.42 16.78
C ALA A 35 24.35 -4.03 16.99
N GLY A 36 24.37 -3.55 18.24
CA GLY A 36 24.21 -2.13 18.56
C GLY A 36 23.02 -1.81 19.47
N THR A 37 23.22 -1.93 20.78
CA THR A 37 22.39 -1.27 21.79
C THR A 37 22.66 0.22 21.76
N ASP A 38 21.76 1.00 21.18
CA ASP A 38 21.67 2.43 21.44
C ASP A 38 20.21 2.80 21.75
N ALA A 39 20.01 3.46 22.89
CA ALA A 39 18.71 3.79 23.46
C ALA A 39 18.17 5.11 22.91
N GLY A 40 18.17 5.26 21.58
CA GLY A 40 17.29 6.17 20.86
C GLY A 40 16.14 5.36 20.31
N SER A 41 14.89 5.87 20.31
CA SER A 41 13.72 5.13 19.84
C SER A 41 14.02 4.49 18.48
N SER A 42 14.30 3.20 18.47
CA SER A 42 14.62 2.44 17.26
C SER A 42 13.31 2.32 16.51
N HIS A 43 12.99 3.33 15.71
CA HIS A 43 11.96 3.27 14.71
C HIS A 43 12.38 2.18 13.74
N ARG A 44 11.98 0.94 14.07
CA ARG A 44 12.10 -0.16 13.13
C ARG A 44 11.34 0.28 11.88
N PRO A 45 11.95 0.15 10.69
CA PRO A 45 11.27 0.49 9.45
C PRO A 45 9.92 -0.24 9.41
N LEU A 46 8.83 0.51 9.28
CA LEU A 46 7.53 -0.10 9.08
C LEU A 46 7.47 -0.62 7.65
N ALA A 47 7.31 -1.93 7.51
CA ALA A 47 7.07 -2.55 6.23
C ALA A 47 5.73 -2.03 5.65
N VAL A 48 5.74 -1.68 4.36
CA VAL A 48 4.55 -1.21 3.65
C VAL A 48 3.86 -2.41 3.00
N PHE A 49 2.57 -2.59 3.31
CA PHE A 49 1.73 -3.60 2.70
C PHE A 49 0.57 -2.93 1.95
N GLY A 50 0.27 -3.43 0.75
CA GLY A 50 -0.86 -3.00 -0.07
C GLY A 50 -1.85 -4.14 -0.29
N PHE A 51 -3.14 -3.82 -0.40
CA PHE A 51 -4.20 -4.73 -0.83
C PHE A 51 -5.35 -3.94 -1.47
N GLY A 52 -6.24 -4.63 -2.17
CA GLY A 52 -7.33 -4.03 -2.92
C GLY A 52 -6.98 -3.81 -4.40
N SER A 53 -7.55 -2.76 -4.99
CA SER A 53 -7.32 -2.43 -6.40
C SER A 53 -5.88 -2.02 -6.67
N ALA A 54 -5.28 -2.60 -7.72
CA ALA A 54 -3.98 -2.19 -8.27
C ALA A 54 -4.11 -1.33 -9.53
N ARG A 55 -5.33 -0.88 -9.85
CA ARG A 55 -5.59 -0.01 -10.99
C ARG A 55 -4.69 1.23 -10.92
N TYR A 56 -4.18 1.64 -12.08
CA TYR A 56 -3.23 2.75 -12.22
C TYR A 56 -1.90 2.56 -11.47
N GLY A 57 -1.58 1.36 -11.00
CA GLY A 57 -0.37 1.11 -10.21
C GLY A 57 -0.46 1.59 -8.76
N MET A 58 -1.67 1.78 -8.23
CA MET A 58 -1.85 2.38 -6.90
C MET A 58 -1.37 1.50 -5.74
N LEU A 59 -1.13 0.19 -5.93
CA LEU A 59 -0.51 -0.64 -4.90
C LEU A 59 1.02 -0.51 -4.84
N GLY A 60 1.65 0.17 -5.81
CA GLY A 60 3.11 0.30 -5.85
C GLY A 60 3.86 -1.00 -6.16
N HIS A 61 3.15 -2.10 -6.48
CA HIS A 61 3.78 -3.33 -6.95
C HIS A 61 4.35 -3.16 -8.35
N THR A 62 5.63 -3.53 -8.49
CA THR A 62 6.35 -3.46 -9.77
C THR A 62 5.95 -4.59 -10.73
N ASP A 63 5.52 -5.74 -10.19
CA ASP A 63 5.02 -6.86 -10.97
C ASP A 63 3.52 -7.13 -10.73
N GLN A 64 2.68 -6.48 -11.54
CA GLN A 64 1.22 -6.65 -11.51
C GLN A 64 0.76 -8.04 -11.97
N ARG A 65 1.62 -8.83 -12.63
CA ARG A 65 1.26 -10.19 -13.09
C ARG A 65 1.10 -11.16 -11.93
N THR A 66 1.60 -10.80 -10.75
CA THR A 66 1.46 -11.58 -9.53
C THR A 66 0.11 -11.39 -8.83
N LEU A 67 -0.69 -10.42 -9.30
CA LEU A 67 -1.99 -10.08 -8.75
C LEU A 67 -3.10 -10.86 -9.45
N GLU A 68 -4.18 -11.09 -8.73
CA GLU A 68 -5.36 -11.75 -9.26
C GLU A 68 -6.14 -10.74 -10.12
N PHE A 69 -6.84 -11.21 -11.14
CA PHE A 69 -7.83 -10.39 -11.84
C PHE A 69 -9.15 -10.45 -11.08
N GLU A 70 -9.88 -9.34 -11.06
CA GLU A 70 -11.25 -9.37 -10.54
C GLU A 70 -12.16 -10.07 -11.56
N ASP A 71 -13.01 -10.99 -11.09
CA ASP A 71 -13.81 -11.88 -11.95
C ASP A 71 -14.71 -11.11 -12.95
N ASP A 72 -15.09 -9.87 -12.59
CA ASP A 72 -16.01 -9.01 -13.35
C ASP A 72 -15.32 -7.88 -14.14
N ASP A 73 -14.02 -7.60 -13.93
CA ASP A 73 -13.27 -6.58 -14.68
C ASP A 73 -11.87 -7.12 -15.09
N PRO A 74 -11.69 -7.56 -16.35
CA PRO A 74 -10.42 -8.11 -16.83
C PRO A 74 -9.30 -7.06 -16.93
N PHE A 75 -9.62 -5.77 -16.75
CA PHE A 75 -8.64 -4.69 -16.72
C PHE A 75 -8.26 -4.27 -15.29
N GLU A 76 -8.94 -4.84 -14.28
CA GLU A 76 -8.68 -4.58 -12.87
C GLU A 76 -7.88 -5.74 -12.26
N THR A 77 -6.62 -5.45 -11.96
CA THR A 77 -5.83 -6.32 -11.07
C THR A 77 -6.16 -5.98 -9.63
N PHE A 78 -6.39 -7.00 -8.82
CA PHE A 78 -6.80 -6.89 -7.43
C PHE A 78 -5.94 -7.79 -6.54
N SER A 79 -5.66 -7.34 -5.31
CA SER A 79 -5.06 -8.18 -4.28
C SER A 79 -6.03 -8.37 -3.13
N GLY A 80 -6.61 -9.56 -3.02
CA GLY A 80 -7.51 -9.91 -1.91
C GLY A 80 -6.83 -10.06 -0.55
N ARG A 81 -5.49 -10.03 -0.50
CA ARG A 81 -4.69 -10.12 0.72
C ARG A 81 -3.60 -9.04 0.78
N PRO A 82 -3.17 -8.62 1.99
CA PRO A 82 -2.00 -7.77 2.16
C PRO A 82 -0.77 -8.38 1.48
N ARG A 83 -0.07 -7.58 0.68
CA ARG A 83 1.19 -7.95 0.03
C ARG A 83 2.25 -6.91 0.29
N PHE A 84 3.47 -7.38 0.49
CA PHE A 84 4.62 -6.49 0.71
C PHE A 84 4.94 -5.67 -0.53
N VAL A 85 5.10 -4.36 -0.38
CA VAL A 85 5.42 -3.45 -1.48
C VAL A 85 6.94 -3.30 -1.59
N GLU A 86 7.54 -4.09 -2.48
CA GLU A 86 9.01 -4.21 -2.63
C GLU A 86 9.73 -2.88 -2.87
N GLY A 87 9.08 -1.91 -3.50
CA GLY A 87 9.64 -0.58 -3.75
C GLY A 87 10.06 0.18 -2.49
N TYR A 88 9.60 -0.25 -1.31
CA TYR A 88 9.93 0.33 -0.01
C TYR A 88 10.81 -0.56 0.86
N PHE A 89 11.40 -1.63 0.30
CA PHE A 89 12.28 -2.52 1.06
C PHE A 89 13.48 -1.76 1.63
N GLY A 90 13.68 -1.89 2.95
CA GLY A 90 14.75 -1.22 3.68
C GLY A 90 14.49 0.27 3.99
N ALA A 91 13.38 0.84 3.55
CA ALA A 91 12.99 2.21 3.88
C ALA A 91 12.04 2.25 5.09
N ALA A 92 12.18 3.24 5.96
CA ALA A 92 11.28 3.45 7.08
C ALA A 92 10.11 4.33 6.66
N ALA A 93 8.92 3.76 6.48
CA ALA A 93 7.72 4.54 6.23
C ALA A 93 7.28 5.29 7.50
N HIS A 94 7.04 6.60 7.36
CA HIS A 94 6.63 7.49 8.46
C HIS A 94 5.18 7.96 8.34
N ASP A 95 4.71 8.25 7.13
CA ASP A 95 3.32 8.65 6.86
C ASP A 95 2.89 8.07 5.50
N ILE A 96 1.62 7.65 5.42
CA ILE A 96 0.99 7.09 4.22
C ILE A 96 -0.35 7.79 4.06
N ARG A 97 -0.55 8.42 2.90
CA ARG A 97 -1.80 9.09 2.53
C ARG A 97 -2.34 8.48 1.26
N ALA A 98 -3.59 8.02 1.31
CA ALA A 98 -4.31 7.54 0.14
C ALA A 98 -5.34 8.59 -0.29
N GLY A 99 -5.26 9.01 -1.55
CA GLY A 99 -6.36 9.65 -2.25
C GLY A 99 -7.21 8.63 -3.00
N GLU A 100 -8.21 9.10 -3.74
CA GLU A 100 -9.12 8.21 -4.49
C GLU A 100 -8.39 7.26 -5.45
N GLN A 101 -7.34 7.75 -6.12
CA GLN A 101 -6.63 7.00 -7.17
C GLN A 101 -5.11 7.14 -7.11
N HIS A 102 -4.55 7.54 -5.97
CA HIS A 102 -3.10 7.67 -5.78
C HIS A 102 -2.73 7.53 -4.30
N ILE A 103 -1.49 7.15 -4.04
CA ILE A 103 -0.91 7.02 -2.70
C ILE A 103 0.37 7.85 -2.65
N CYS A 104 0.58 8.51 -1.51
CA CYS A 104 1.80 9.23 -1.18
C CYS A 104 2.39 8.63 0.10
N ILE A 105 3.68 8.35 0.09
CA ILE A 105 4.40 7.76 1.22
C ILE A 105 5.64 8.59 1.54
N LEU A 106 5.72 9.07 2.77
CA LEU A 106 6.91 9.72 3.32
C LEU A 106 7.80 8.66 3.97
N VAL A 107 9.01 8.48 3.44
CA VAL A 107 10.00 7.54 3.99
C VAL A 107 11.27 8.24 4.45
N ASP A 108 11.97 7.61 5.41
CA ASP A 108 13.25 8.04 5.97
C ASP A 108 13.28 9.51 6.36
N ARG A 109 12.32 9.91 7.19
CA ARG A 109 12.17 11.28 7.66
C ARG A 109 13.25 11.60 8.68
N ASP A 110 14.15 12.49 8.29
CA ASP A 110 15.09 13.19 9.16
C ASP A 110 14.44 14.52 9.62
N PRO A 111 14.41 14.84 10.93
CA PRO A 111 13.81 16.08 11.43
C PRO A 111 14.41 17.37 10.84
N ASP A 112 15.70 17.36 10.53
CA ASP A 112 16.45 18.53 10.05
C ASP A 112 16.51 18.57 8.52
N LYS A 113 16.47 17.42 7.85
CA LYS A 113 16.63 17.30 6.39
C LYS A 113 15.33 16.96 5.64
N GLY A 114 14.24 16.70 6.36
CA GLY A 114 13.01 16.19 5.78
C GLY A 114 13.10 14.70 5.44
N GLY A 115 12.22 14.23 4.57
CA GLY A 115 12.20 12.83 4.12
C GLY A 115 12.05 12.71 2.61
N ARG A 116 12.03 11.48 2.12
CA ARG A 116 11.79 11.17 0.71
C ARG A 116 10.30 10.93 0.51
N LEU A 117 9.68 11.65 -0.41
CA LEU A 117 8.28 11.46 -0.76
C LEU A 117 8.19 10.61 -2.03
N PHE A 118 7.48 9.49 -1.94
CA PHE A 118 7.13 8.66 -3.08
C PHE A 118 5.64 8.79 -3.37
N SER A 119 5.27 8.82 -4.63
CA SER A 119 3.87 8.85 -5.07
C SER A 119 3.65 7.86 -6.20
N HIS A 120 2.54 7.14 -6.17
CA HIS A 120 2.13 6.20 -7.23
C HIS A 120 0.61 6.16 -7.39
N GLY A 121 0.14 5.67 -8.53
CA GLY A 121 -1.26 5.69 -8.93
C GLY A 121 -1.48 6.56 -10.17
N LEU A 122 -2.68 7.12 -10.31
CA LEU A 122 -3.07 7.91 -11.46
C LEU A 122 -2.29 9.23 -11.52
N ALA A 123 -1.57 9.46 -12.63
CA ALA A 123 -0.76 10.67 -12.84
C ALA A 123 -1.54 11.88 -13.37
N SER A 124 -2.85 11.75 -13.64
CA SER A 124 -3.64 12.81 -14.27
C SER A 124 -3.66 14.10 -13.44
N SER A 125 -3.64 15.25 -14.12
CA SER A 125 -3.68 16.57 -13.48
C SER A 125 -2.49 16.88 -12.56
N GLY A 126 -1.35 16.21 -12.72
CA GLY A 126 -0.12 16.49 -11.95
C GLY A 126 -0.20 16.08 -10.48
N ARG A 127 -1.18 15.25 -10.09
CA ARG A 127 -1.46 14.88 -8.69
C ARG A 127 -0.36 14.06 -8.02
N LEU A 128 0.59 13.51 -8.78
CA LEU A 128 1.77 12.83 -8.23
C LEU A 128 2.90 13.81 -7.88
N GLY A 129 2.82 15.08 -8.27
CA GLY A 129 3.86 16.08 -8.03
C GLY A 129 5.12 15.91 -8.87
N ILE A 130 5.03 15.16 -9.98
CA ILE A 130 6.11 14.95 -10.96
C ILE A 130 5.71 15.67 -12.25
N GLY A 131 6.61 16.48 -12.80
CA GLY A 131 6.39 17.28 -14.02
C GLY A 131 7.69 17.78 -14.62
#